data_AF-A0A832J068-F1
#
_entry.id   AF-A0A832J068-F1
#
_cell.length_a   1.000
_cell.length_b   1.000
_cell.length_c   1.000
_cell.angle_alpha   90.00
_cell.angle_beta   90.00
_cell.angle_gamma   90.00
#
_symmetry.space_group_name_H-M   'P 1'
#
loop_
_entity.id
_entity.type
_entity.pdbx_description
1 polymer ?
#
loop_
_entity_poly.entity_id
_entity_poly.type
_entity_poly.pdbx_seq_one_letter_code
_entity_poly.pdbx_strand_id
1 'polypeptide(L)'
;MDDHFQEGIIYGGFVRKGDNGEILVYGLNSFVDDETRNRILLRPAPYQGIRFLQDHAKGKPSRFLGVEAQAKGNRSEGLNALSVDYWQKSFDMNDPEFSRAMNAFLPIFLDMFNGFNTKTITFEADTSHDSITREIGYTERYDHSTGNRAHYHVRRSDETNGFHQQMIRMAMVYRRPRMRFSLFEQKIMRAALAGRTDQEIAALLDVSRDAVKQCWRGIYTHAAEMVPGFFGTSENAPDPTRRGPEKRRILLAHIRDNI
;
A
#
# COMPACT_ATOMS: atom_id res chain seq x y z
N MET A 1 -17.99 -5.56 3.55
CA MET A 1 -17.34 -5.55 2.23
C MET A 1 -16.20 -4.55 2.34
N ASP A 2 -14.99 -4.97 2.03
CA ASP A 2 -13.77 -4.17 2.17
C ASP A 2 -13.39 -3.66 0.79
N ASP A 3 -13.45 -2.34 0.61
CA ASP A 3 -13.16 -1.71 -0.66
C ASP A 3 -11.76 -1.10 -0.60
N HIS A 4 -10.83 -1.72 -1.31
CA HIS A 4 -9.48 -1.22 -1.53
C HIS A 4 -9.43 -0.43 -2.82
N PHE A 5 -8.72 0.70 -2.82
CA PHE A 5 -8.42 1.41 -4.05
C PHE A 5 -6.98 1.90 -4.11
N GLN A 6 -6.46 1.90 -5.33
CA GLN A 6 -5.12 2.38 -5.67
C GLN A 6 -5.23 3.25 -6.92
N GLU A 7 -5.24 4.56 -6.72
CA GLU A 7 -5.31 5.54 -7.81
C GLU A 7 -3.95 6.17 -8.07
N GLY A 8 -2.98 5.34 -8.49
CA GLY A 8 -1.65 5.73 -8.97
C GLY A 8 -0.71 6.34 -7.92
N ILE A 9 -1.18 7.33 -7.16
CA ILE A 9 -0.44 8.08 -6.16
C ILE A 9 -1.14 8.06 -4.78
N ILE A 10 -2.43 7.75 -4.70
CA ILE A 10 -3.17 7.61 -3.45
C ILE A 10 -3.58 6.15 -3.27
N TYR A 11 -3.38 5.66 -2.05
CA TYR A 11 -3.62 4.29 -1.62
C TYR A 11 -4.60 4.34 -0.46
N GLY A 12 -5.63 3.51 -0.46
CA GLY A 12 -6.61 3.59 0.60
C GLY A 12 -7.65 2.50 0.57
N GLY A 13 -8.53 2.59 1.55
CA GLY A 13 -9.73 1.77 1.61
C GLY A 13 -10.54 2.07 2.86
N PHE A 14 -11.67 1.40 2.97
CA PHE A 14 -12.58 1.55 4.08
C PHE A 14 -13.26 0.23 4.45
N VAL A 15 -13.75 0.17 5.67
CA VAL A 15 -14.58 -0.92 6.19
C VAL A 15 -15.98 -0.38 6.43
N ARG A 16 -17.01 -1.11 5.95
CA ARG A 16 -18.43 -0.79 6.17
C ARG A 16 -19.14 -1.85 6.98
N LYS A 17 -20.19 -1.42 7.69
CA LYS A 17 -21.12 -2.31 8.42
C LYS A 17 -22.13 -2.96 7.47
N GLY A 18 -21.72 -4.04 6.81
CA GLY A 18 -22.53 -4.67 5.76
C GLY A 18 -22.42 -3.94 4.42
N ASP A 19 -23.09 -4.43 3.38
CA ASP A 19 -22.79 -4.06 1.98
C ASP A 19 -23.15 -2.61 1.62
N ASN A 20 -24.19 -2.05 2.26
CA ASN A 20 -24.57 -0.64 2.14
C ASN A 20 -24.49 0.10 3.48
N GLY A 21 -23.59 -0.38 4.35
CA GLY A 21 -23.45 0.10 5.71
C GLY A 21 -22.79 1.47 5.85
N GLU A 22 -22.94 2.00 7.06
CA GLU A 22 -22.09 3.07 7.59
C GLU A 22 -20.61 2.67 7.52
N ILE A 23 -19.74 3.63 7.19
CA ILE A 23 -18.29 3.45 7.25
C ILE A 23 -17.89 3.37 8.72
N LEU A 24 -17.14 2.34 9.09
CA LEU A 24 -16.62 2.16 10.44
C LEU A 24 -15.21 2.73 10.59
N VAL A 25 -14.41 2.63 9.54
CA VAL A 25 -13.04 3.14 9.46
C VAL A 25 -12.64 3.30 8.01
N TYR A 26 -11.84 4.33 7.72
CA TYR A 26 -11.13 4.49 6.47
C TYR A 26 -9.75 5.08 6.68
N GLY A 27 -8.86 4.85 5.73
CA GLY A 27 -7.57 5.51 5.68
C GLY A 27 -7.10 5.73 4.27
N LEU A 28 -6.39 6.83 4.09
CA LEU A 28 -5.76 7.25 2.85
C LEU A 28 -4.27 7.49 3.12
N ASN A 29 -3.44 6.99 2.22
CA ASN A 29 -2.00 7.12 2.27
C ASN A 29 -1.46 7.59 0.92
N SER A 30 -0.37 8.34 0.95
CA SER A 30 0.43 8.68 -0.22
C SER A 30 1.88 8.85 0.18
N PHE A 31 2.74 9.15 -0.78
CA PHE A 31 4.17 9.36 -0.55
C PHE A 31 4.56 10.78 -0.91
N VAL A 32 5.49 11.37 -0.15
CA VAL A 32 6.01 12.73 -0.37
C VAL A 32 7.54 12.73 -0.43
N ASP A 33 8.12 13.74 -1.06
CA ASP A 33 9.58 13.94 -1.03
C ASP A 33 10.08 14.38 0.36
N ASP A 34 11.40 14.33 0.55
CA ASP A 34 12.04 14.71 1.81
C ASP A 34 11.81 16.19 2.14
N GLU A 35 11.72 17.08 1.13
CA GLU A 35 11.48 18.51 1.34
C GLU A 35 10.08 18.76 1.91
N THR A 36 9.06 18.13 1.33
CA THR A 36 7.67 18.22 1.76
C THR A 36 7.50 17.62 3.15
N ARG A 37 8.08 16.43 3.42
CA ARG A 37 8.11 15.85 4.76
C ARG A 37 8.73 16.83 5.77
N ASN A 38 9.92 17.35 5.49
CA ASN A 38 10.61 18.28 6.40
C ASN A 38 9.78 19.54 6.65
N ARG A 39 9.08 20.04 5.63
CA ARG A 39 8.19 21.19 5.77
C ARG A 39 7.00 20.91 6.69
N ILE A 40 6.40 19.72 6.57
CA ILE A 40 5.33 19.26 7.48
C ILE A 40 5.85 19.29 8.92
N LEU A 41 7.02 18.70 9.18
CA LEU A 41 7.54 18.59 10.54
C LEU A 41 8.05 19.93 11.12
N LEU A 42 8.69 20.78 10.31
CA LEU A 42 9.25 22.06 10.76
C LEU A 42 8.22 23.19 10.83
N ARG A 43 7.14 23.10 10.05
CA ARG A 43 6.05 24.08 10.01
C ARG A 43 4.71 23.34 9.97
N PRO A 44 4.37 22.61 11.04
CA PRO A 44 3.19 21.78 11.06
C PRO A 44 1.95 22.68 11.08
N ALA A 45 0.95 22.30 10.28
CA ALA A 45 -0.30 23.02 10.15
C ALA A 45 -1.46 22.01 10.08
N PRO A 46 -2.65 22.38 10.56
CA PRO A 46 -3.77 21.47 10.58
C PRO A 46 -4.29 21.16 9.18
N TYR A 47 -4.72 19.91 9.01
CA TYR A 47 -5.31 19.34 7.81
C TYR A 47 -4.38 19.35 6.60
N GLN A 48 -3.07 19.18 6.80
CA GLN A 48 -2.09 19.29 5.71
C GLN A 48 -2.29 18.21 4.63
N GLY A 49 -2.52 16.95 5.03
CA GLY A 49 -2.80 15.86 4.09
C GLY A 49 -4.04 16.14 3.25
N ILE A 50 -5.14 16.54 3.91
CA ILE A 50 -6.40 16.94 3.23
C ILE A 50 -6.20 18.11 2.27
N ARG A 51 -5.44 19.13 2.66
CA ARG A 51 -5.15 20.27 1.78
C ARG A 51 -4.38 19.83 0.53
N PHE A 52 -3.41 18.93 0.69
CA PHE A 52 -2.69 18.37 -0.47
C PHE A 52 -3.62 17.56 -1.38
N LEU A 53 -4.52 16.77 -0.79
CA LEU A 53 -5.54 16.02 -1.53
C LEU A 53 -6.49 16.95 -2.30
N GLN A 54 -6.98 18.01 -1.66
CA GLN A 54 -7.85 19.01 -2.29
C GLN A 54 -7.14 19.77 -3.42
N ASP A 55 -5.88 20.14 -3.22
CA ASP A 55 -5.07 20.80 -4.24
C ASP A 55 -4.85 19.88 -5.44
N HIS A 56 -4.54 18.61 -5.19
CA HIS A 56 -4.40 17.59 -6.24
C HIS A 56 -5.71 17.39 -7.01
N ALA A 57 -6.84 17.23 -6.32
CA ALA A 57 -8.16 17.08 -6.94
C ALA A 57 -8.57 18.29 -7.80
N LYS A 58 -8.05 19.49 -7.49
CA LYS A 58 -8.23 20.72 -8.26
C LYS A 58 -7.23 20.88 -9.41
N GLY A 59 -6.40 19.87 -9.68
CA GLY A 59 -5.39 19.90 -10.74
C GLY A 59 -4.20 20.81 -10.44
N LYS A 60 -4.00 21.25 -9.19
CA LYS A 60 -2.80 22.01 -8.81
C LYS A 60 -1.57 21.07 -8.77
N PRO A 61 -0.34 21.62 -8.82
CA PRO A 61 0.86 20.83 -8.66
C PRO A 61 0.81 19.98 -7.38
N SER A 62 0.84 18.66 -7.57
CA SER A 62 0.74 17.70 -6.47
C SER A 62 1.98 17.75 -5.58
N ARG A 63 1.75 17.63 -4.27
CA ARG A 63 2.82 17.38 -3.28
C ARG A 63 3.12 15.89 -3.10
N PHE A 64 2.26 15.04 -3.66
CA PHE A 64 2.45 13.60 -3.67
C PHE A 64 3.40 13.20 -4.80
N LEU A 65 4.24 12.22 -4.52
CA LEU A 65 5.14 11.62 -5.49
C LEU A 65 4.33 10.90 -6.56
N GLY A 66 4.62 11.21 -7.83
CA GLY A 66 4.15 10.41 -8.96
C GLY A 66 4.78 9.01 -8.99
N VAL A 67 4.21 8.11 -9.79
CA VAL A 67 4.64 6.70 -9.92
C VAL A 67 6.15 6.57 -10.18
N GLU A 68 6.72 7.40 -11.05
CA GLU A 68 8.15 7.36 -11.36
C GLU A 68 9.02 7.74 -10.16
N ALA A 69 8.64 8.79 -9.44
CA ALA A 69 9.36 9.24 -8.25
C ALA A 69 9.24 8.23 -7.11
N GLN A 70 8.08 7.59 -6.95
CA GLN A 70 7.90 6.47 -6.02
C GLN A 70 8.80 5.28 -6.39
N ALA A 71 8.86 4.91 -7.68
CA ALA A 71 9.73 3.84 -8.16
C ALA A 71 11.21 4.16 -7.92
N LYS A 72 11.63 5.42 -8.07
CA LYS A 72 12.98 5.87 -7.74
C LYS A 72 13.26 5.74 -6.24
N GLY A 73 12.34 6.20 -5.39
CA GLY A 73 12.48 6.08 -3.93
C GLY A 73 12.51 4.63 -3.44
N ASN A 74 11.73 3.74 -4.05
CA ASN A 74 11.77 2.29 -3.77
C ASN A 74 13.15 1.66 -4.05
N ARG A 75 13.94 2.23 -4.96
CA ARG A 75 15.30 1.76 -5.31
C ARG A 75 16.41 2.44 -4.51
N SER A 76 16.10 3.48 -3.74
CA SER A 76 17.08 4.24 -2.96
C SER A 76 16.88 4.02 -1.45
N GLU A 77 16.97 5.08 -0.65
CA GLU A 77 16.88 5.06 0.81
C GLU A 77 15.48 4.75 1.33
N GLY A 78 14.46 4.87 0.47
CA GLY A 78 13.06 4.62 0.79
C GLY A 78 12.16 5.85 0.66
N LEU A 79 10.87 5.64 0.90
CA LEU A 79 9.80 6.62 0.72
C LEU A 79 9.29 7.16 2.06
N ASN A 80 8.90 8.43 2.08
CA ASN A 80 8.20 9.03 3.20
C ASN A 80 6.71 8.91 2.95
N ALA A 81 6.03 8.07 3.73
CA ALA A 81 4.59 7.95 3.67
C ALA A 81 3.94 9.07 4.48
N LEU A 82 2.86 9.61 3.92
CA LEU A 82 1.95 10.54 4.56
C LEU A 82 0.57 9.88 4.58
N SER A 83 0.09 9.55 5.77
CA SER A 83 -1.33 9.23 5.97
C SER A 83 -2.12 10.51 5.73
N VAL A 84 -2.69 10.59 4.53
CA VAL A 84 -3.38 11.76 3.98
C VAL A 84 -4.63 12.07 4.79
N ASP A 85 -5.35 11.02 5.15
CA ASP A 85 -6.50 11.09 6.03
C ASP A 85 -6.71 9.76 6.75
N TYR A 86 -7.29 9.82 7.94
CA TYR A 86 -7.71 8.67 8.70
C TYR A 86 -8.89 9.05 9.57
N TRP A 87 -9.89 8.19 9.57
CA TRP A 87 -11.04 8.34 10.44
C TRP A 87 -11.56 6.96 10.83
N GLN A 88 -12.02 6.87 12.07
CA GLN A 88 -12.73 5.71 12.60
C GLN A 88 -13.87 6.19 13.48
N LYS A 89 -14.91 5.38 13.57
CA LYS A 89 -16.15 5.71 14.27
C LYS A 89 -16.00 5.80 15.78
N SER A 90 -15.24 4.89 16.37
CA SER A 90 -15.02 4.78 17.81
C SER A 90 -13.53 4.58 18.07
N PHE A 91 -12.95 5.25 19.06
CA PHE A 91 -11.58 5.05 19.55
C PHE A 91 -11.55 4.33 20.91
N ASP A 92 -12.71 3.92 21.44
CA ASP A 92 -12.80 3.17 22.67
C ASP A 92 -12.41 1.71 22.41
N MET A 93 -11.27 1.27 22.97
CA MET A 93 -10.80 -0.10 22.81
C MET A 93 -11.73 -1.14 23.44
N ASN A 94 -12.63 -0.74 24.34
CA ASN A 94 -13.62 -1.62 24.95
C ASN A 94 -14.87 -1.80 24.10
N ASP A 95 -15.03 -1.02 23.03
CA ASP A 95 -16.13 -1.15 22.08
C ASP A 95 -15.91 -2.38 21.17
N PRO A 96 -16.81 -3.38 21.15
CA PRO A 96 -16.68 -4.51 20.24
C PRO A 96 -16.70 -4.11 18.75
N GLU A 97 -17.29 -2.96 18.40
CA GLU A 97 -17.25 -2.42 17.04
C GLU A 97 -15.85 -1.89 16.68
N PHE A 98 -15.08 -1.35 17.64
CA PHE A 98 -13.68 -0.96 17.45
C PHE A 98 -12.83 -2.18 17.05
N SER A 99 -12.86 -3.27 17.82
CA SER A 99 -12.03 -4.44 17.52
C SER A 99 -12.38 -5.06 16.18
N ARG A 100 -13.67 -5.11 15.81
CA ARG A 100 -14.11 -5.61 14.50
C ARG A 100 -13.62 -4.71 13.36
N ALA A 101 -13.77 -3.39 13.50
CA ALA A 101 -13.34 -2.44 12.50
C ALA A 101 -11.81 -2.49 12.30
N MET A 102 -11.04 -2.52 13.39
CA MET A 102 -9.58 -2.58 13.32
C MET A 102 -9.06 -3.90 12.75
N ASN A 103 -9.68 -5.03 13.08
CA ASN A 103 -9.30 -6.33 12.51
C ASN A 103 -9.58 -6.40 11.00
N ALA A 104 -10.69 -5.80 10.54
CA ALA A 104 -11.01 -5.72 9.11
C ALA A 104 -10.14 -4.68 8.38
N PHE A 105 -9.76 -3.60 9.05
CA PHE A 105 -8.96 -2.53 8.46
C PHE A 105 -7.47 -2.85 8.38
N LEU A 106 -6.94 -3.68 9.28
CA LEU A 106 -5.53 -4.07 9.28
C LEU A 106 -5.01 -4.55 7.91
N PRO A 107 -5.65 -5.50 7.19
CA PRO A 107 -5.18 -5.89 5.86
C PRO A 107 -5.23 -4.74 4.85
N ILE A 108 -6.21 -3.84 4.95
CA ILE A 108 -6.28 -2.62 4.11
C ILE A 108 -5.09 -1.72 4.41
N PHE A 109 -4.84 -1.44 5.68
CA PHE A 109 -3.72 -0.63 6.13
C PHE A 109 -2.39 -1.19 5.60
N LEU A 110 -2.13 -2.48 5.77
CA LEU A 110 -0.89 -3.10 5.30
C LEU A 110 -0.76 -3.06 3.77
N ASP A 111 -1.86 -3.26 3.04
CA ASP A 111 -1.88 -3.18 1.59
C ASP A 111 -1.47 -1.79 1.05
N MET A 112 -1.76 -0.71 1.79
CA MET A 112 -1.36 0.66 1.41
C MET A 112 0.16 0.87 1.37
N PHE A 113 0.94 0.04 2.07
CA PHE A 113 2.41 0.15 2.13
C PHE A 113 3.12 -1.01 1.44
N ASN A 114 2.37 -2.00 1.01
CA ASN A 114 2.89 -3.24 0.47
C ASN A 114 3.71 -3.01 -0.81
N GLY A 115 4.89 -3.62 -0.90
CA GLY A 115 5.83 -3.40 -2.00
C GLY A 115 6.54 -2.03 -2.01
N PHE A 116 6.32 -1.16 -1.02
CA PHE A 116 7.04 0.09 -0.87
C PHE A 116 8.19 -0.01 0.14
N ASN A 117 9.32 0.58 -0.20
CA ASN A 117 10.46 0.74 0.70
C ASN A 117 10.20 1.90 1.67
N THR A 118 9.18 1.78 2.51
CA THR A 118 8.77 2.86 3.42
C THR A 118 9.84 3.08 4.49
N LYS A 119 10.38 4.31 4.57
CA LYS A 119 11.39 4.70 5.57
C LYS A 119 10.80 5.52 6.71
N THR A 120 9.69 6.23 6.47
CA THR A 120 8.96 6.97 7.49
C THR A 120 7.46 6.94 7.23
N ILE A 121 6.67 7.08 8.30
CA ILE A 121 5.23 7.33 8.21
C ILE A 121 4.93 8.56 9.06
N THR A 122 4.23 9.53 8.48
CA THR A 122 3.68 10.70 9.18
C THR A 122 2.16 10.66 9.09
N PHE A 123 1.47 10.93 10.21
CA PHE A 123 0.03 11.14 10.20
C PHE A 123 -0.38 12.27 11.14
N GLU A 124 -1.54 12.86 10.88
CA GLU A 124 -2.10 13.94 11.68
C GLU A 124 -3.29 13.44 12.50
N ALA A 125 -3.26 13.63 13.82
CA ALA A 125 -4.35 13.25 14.70
C ALA A 125 -4.72 14.33 15.72
N ASP A 126 -5.90 14.16 16.31
CA ASP A 126 -6.32 14.91 17.47
C ASP A 126 -5.41 14.59 18.67
N THR A 127 -4.98 15.59 19.42
CA THR A 127 -4.07 15.46 20.55
C THR A 127 -4.71 14.74 21.75
N SER A 128 -6.05 14.64 21.79
CA SER A 128 -6.74 13.77 22.74
C SER A 128 -6.42 12.29 22.56
N HIS A 129 -5.93 11.89 21.37
CA HIS A 129 -5.51 10.53 21.06
C HIS A 129 -3.99 10.31 21.22
N ASP A 130 -3.27 11.17 21.95
CA ASP A 130 -1.80 11.07 22.09
C ASP A 130 -1.35 9.72 22.65
N SER A 131 -2.00 9.25 23.72
CA SER A 131 -1.63 8.00 24.39
C SER A 131 -1.72 6.81 23.45
N ILE A 132 -2.88 6.63 22.80
CA ILE A 132 -3.10 5.54 21.85
C ILE A 132 -2.17 5.66 20.63
N THR A 133 -1.91 6.88 20.16
CA THR A 133 -1.02 7.14 19.03
C THR A 133 0.43 6.72 19.29
N ARG A 134 0.93 7.01 20.50
CA ARG A 134 2.27 6.58 20.91
C ARG A 134 2.33 5.07 21.14
N GLU A 135 1.27 4.50 21.68
CA GLU A 135 1.17 3.06 21.93
C GLU A 135 1.22 2.23 20.63
N ILE A 136 0.56 2.70 19.56
CA ILE A 136 0.62 2.04 18.24
C ILE A 136 1.95 2.24 17.49
N GLY A 137 2.86 3.08 18.01
CA GLY A 137 4.26 3.13 17.56
C GLY A 137 4.75 4.45 16.99
N TYR A 138 3.97 5.53 17.04
CA TYR A 138 4.48 6.85 16.67
C TYR A 138 5.31 7.47 17.78
N THR A 139 6.57 7.77 17.49
CA THR A 139 7.60 8.13 18.49
C THR A 139 7.71 9.64 18.67
N GLU A 140 7.60 10.39 17.58
CA GLU A 140 7.77 11.84 17.53
C GLU A 140 6.41 12.55 17.38
N ARG A 141 6.26 13.71 18.02
CA ARG A 141 5.07 14.57 17.95
C ARG A 141 5.48 16.01 17.62
N TYR A 142 4.74 16.63 16.71
CA TYR A 142 4.94 17.97 16.21
C TYR A 142 3.63 18.76 16.33
N ASP A 143 3.57 19.63 17.33
CA ASP A 143 2.39 20.41 17.65
C ASP A 143 2.17 21.56 16.66
N HIS A 144 0.90 21.83 16.37
CA HIS A 144 0.51 23.04 15.66
C HIS A 144 0.59 24.25 16.60
N SER A 145 0.79 25.43 16.02
CA SER A 145 0.72 26.69 16.79
C SER A 145 -0.67 26.96 17.37
N THR A 146 -1.71 26.34 16.82
CA THR A 146 -3.11 26.49 17.24
C THR A 146 -3.89 25.20 17.04
N GLY A 147 -4.91 24.98 17.87
CA GLY A 147 -5.83 23.85 17.77
C GLY A 147 -5.42 22.62 18.58
N ASN A 148 -6.18 21.55 18.42
CA ASN A 148 -6.04 20.28 19.13
C ASN A 148 -5.52 19.16 18.23
N ARG A 149 -4.68 19.48 17.23
CA ARG A 149 -4.10 18.49 16.31
C ARG A 149 -2.58 18.58 16.31
N ALA A 150 -1.93 17.45 16.06
CA ALA A 150 -0.50 17.35 15.92
C ALA A 150 -0.13 16.34 14.81
N HIS A 151 1.05 16.53 14.22
CA HIS A 151 1.67 15.49 13.39
C HIS A 151 2.45 14.53 14.26
N TYR A 152 2.23 13.25 14.00
CA TYR A 152 2.92 12.14 14.63
C TYR A 152 3.78 11.44 13.59
N HIS A 153 4.99 11.09 13.97
CA HIS A 153 5.99 10.58 13.05
C HIS A 153 6.71 9.37 13.62
N VAL A 154 7.08 8.47 12.72
CA VAL A 154 7.88 7.29 13.03
C VAL A 154 8.81 6.98 11.87
N ARG A 155 10.04 6.60 12.20
CA ARG A 155 11.04 6.14 11.24
C ARG A 155 11.23 4.65 11.38
N ARG A 156 11.58 4.00 10.27
CA ARG A 156 11.95 2.59 10.28
C ARG A 156 13.14 2.29 11.21
N SER A 157 14.03 3.26 11.39
CA SER A 157 15.19 3.16 12.28
C SER A 157 14.86 3.28 13.76
N ASP A 158 13.64 3.68 14.11
CA ASP A 158 13.27 3.89 15.50
C ASP A 158 13.13 2.52 16.19
N GLU A 159 13.74 2.39 17.37
CA GLU A 159 13.66 1.19 18.20
C GLU A 159 12.24 1.04 18.78
N THR A 160 11.37 0.39 18.01
CA THR A 160 10.00 0.07 18.39
C THR A 160 9.91 -1.38 18.84
N ASN A 161 9.93 -1.60 20.16
CA ASN A 161 9.94 -2.94 20.77
C ASN A 161 8.60 -3.35 21.40
N GLY A 162 7.56 -2.49 21.33
CA GLY A 162 6.24 -2.79 21.89
C GLY A 162 5.40 -3.73 21.01
N PHE A 163 4.61 -4.60 21.63
CA PHE A 163 3.66 -5.48 20.93
C PHE A 163 2.64 -4.69 20.09
N HIS A 164 2.14 -3.57 20.62
CA HIS A 164 1.20 -2.69 19.92
C HIS A 164 1.82 -1.92 18.75
N GLN A 165 3.14 -1.88 18.65
CA GLN A 165 3.90 -1.17 17.61
C GLN A 165 4.13 -2.05 16.37
N GLN A 166 3.77 -3.34 16.44
CA GLN A 166 4.00 -4.30 15.35
C GLN A 166 3.25 -3.92 14.07
N MET A 167 2.08 -3.27 14.16
CA MET A 167 1.32 -2.84 12.98
C MET A 167 2.12 -1.86 12.12
N ILE A 168 2.69 -0.81 12.74
CA ILE A 168 3.52 0.19 12.04
C ILE A 168 4.79 -0.45 11.49
N ARG A 169 5.40 -1.38 12.24
CA ARG A 169 6.58 -2.12 11.76
C ARG A 169 6.26 -2.98 10.53
N MET A 170 5.13 -3.67 10.53
CA MET A 170 4.68 -4.48 9.40
C MET A 170 4.46 -3.61 8.15
N ALA A 171 3.93 -2.40 8.29
CA ALA A 171 3.81 -1.44 7.18
C ALA A 171 5.14 -0.93 6.63
N MET A 172 6.26 -1.16 7.33
CA MET A 172 7.61 -0.78 6.89
C MET A 172 8.47 -1.98 6.46
N VAL A 173 7.93 -3.21 6.52
CA VAL A 173 8.63 -4.39 6.02
C VAL A 173 8.75 -4.27 4.50
N TYR A 174 9.99 -4.25 4.02
CA TYR A 174 10.27 -4.15 2.60
C TYR A 174 11.06 -5.35 2.09
N ARG A 175 10.50 -6.03 1.09
CA ARG A 175 11.19 -7.05 0.31
C ARG A 175 11.52 -6.46 -1.07
N ARG A 176 12.82 -6.40 -1.39
CA ARG A 176 13.26 -5.83 -2.66
C ARG A 176 12.65 -6.61 -3.84
N PRO A 177 11.94 -5.95 -4.78
CA PRO A 177 11.40 -6.62 -5.95
C PRO A 177 12.50 -7.28 -6.78
N ARG A 178 12.35 -8.58 -7.05
CA ARG A 178 13.29 -9.36 -7.86
C ARG A 178 12.89 -9.38 -9.34
N MET A 179 11.59 -9.44 -9.60
CA MET A 179 11.03 -9.48 -10.95
C MET A 179 10.65 -8.07 -11.41
N ARG A 180 11.16 -7.67 -12.58
CA ARG A 180 11.05 -6.29 -13.09
C ARG A 180 9.86 -6.14 -14.03
N PHE A 181 8.66 -6.38 -13.52
CA PHE A 181 7.44 -6.24 -14.32
C PHE A 181 7.16 -4.77 -14.68
N SER A 182 6.76 -4.54 -15.93
CA SER A 182 6.20 -3.27 -16.40
C SER A 182 4.89 -2.94 -15.66
N LEU A 183 4.43 -1.69 -15.74
CA LEU A 183 3.17 -1.28 -15.11
C LEU A 183 1.96 -2.08 -15.60
N PHE A 184 1.94 -2.43 -16.88
CA PHE A 184 0.86 -3.23 -17.46
C PHE A 184 0.90 -4.68 -16.97
N GLU A 185 2.09 -5.27 -16.90
CA GLU A 185 2.30 -6.60 -16.32
C GLU A 185 1.88 -6.64 -14.83
N GLN A 186 2.23 -5.61 -14.05
CA GLN A 186 1.80 -5.48 -12.65
C GLN A 186 0.27 -5.37 -12.51
N LYS A 187 -0.42 -4.70 -13.44
CA LYS A 187 -1.91 -4.64 -13.44
C LYS A 187 -2.50 -6.02 -13.68
N ILE A 188 -1.98 -6.77 -14.65
CA ILE A 188 -2.41 -8.15 -14.92
C ILE A 188 -2.13 -9.06 -13.72
N MET A 189 -0.93 -8.96 -13.11
CA MET A 189 -0.57 -9.77 -11.94
C MET A 189 -1.49 -9.50 -10.75
N ARG A 190 -1.79 -8.23 -10.43
CA ARG A 190 -2.73 -7.89 -9.35
C ARG A 190 -4.12 -8.44 -9.60
N ALA A 191 -4.65 -8.30 -10.82
CA ALA A 191 -5.95 -8.83 -11.17
C ALA A 191 -5.98 -10.38 -11.10
N ALA A 192 -4.91 -11.04 -11.53
CA ALA A 192 -4.75 -12.49 -11.43
C ALA A 192 -4.63 -12.99 -9.98
N LEU A 193 -3.92 -12.25 -9.11
CA LEU A 193 -3.80 -12.55 -7.68
C LEU A 193 -5.16 -12.50 -6.97
N ALA A 194 -6.04 -11.58 -7.39
CA ALA A 194 -7.43 -11.48 -6.97
C ALA A 194 -8.34 -12.58 -7.54
N GLY A 195 -7.79 -13.58 -8.22
CA GLY A 195 -8.54 -14.75 -8.72
C GLY A 195 -9.21 -14.55 -10.08
N ARG A 196 -9.04 -13.40 -10.73
CA ARG A 196 -9.68 -13.12 -12.03
C ARG A 196 -9.10 -13.98 -13.15
N THR A 197 -9.97 -14.46 -14.02
CA THR A 197 -9.65 -15.15 -15.29
C THR A 197 -9.10 -14.17 -16.32
N ASP A 198 -8.43 -14.67 -17.38
CA ASP A 198 -7.90 -13.81 -18.44
C ASP A 198 -8.99 -13.00 -19.17
N GLN A 199 -10.22 -13.53 -19.22
CA GLN A 199 -11.36 -12.84 -19.80
C GLN A 199 -11.83 -11.68 -18.92
N GLU A 200 -11.92 -11.90 -17.61
CA GLU A 200 -12.26 -10.84 -16.66
C GLU A 200 -11.16 -9.77 -16.58
N ILE A 201 -9.89 -10.17 -16.66
CA ILE A 201 -8.75 -9.25 -16.72
C ILE A 201 -8.81 -8.40 -17.99
N ALA A 202 -9.08 -9.01 -19.14
CA ALA A 202 -9.23 -8.31 -20.42
C ALA A 202 -10.35 -7.26 -20.35
N ALA A 203 -11.52 -7.63 -19.82
CA ALA A 203 -12.64 -6.72 -19.62
C ALA A 203 -12.31 -5.60 -18.62
N LEU A 204 -11.67 -5.93 -17.49
CA LEU A 204 -11.30 -4.97 -16.45
C LEU A 204 -10.31 -3.92 -16.96
N LEU A 205 -9.35 -4.32 -17.79
CA LEU A 205 -8.29 -3.45 -18.29
C LEU A 205 -8.62 -2.82 -19.64
N ASP A 206 -9.80 -3.07 -20.19
CA ASP A 206 -10.24 -2.63 -21.53
C ASP A 206 -9.23 -3.00 -22.64
N VAL A 207 -8.84 -4.27 -22.68
CA VAL A 207 -7.89 -4.81 -23.67
C VAL A 207 -8.38 -6.12 -24.26
N SER A 208 -7.82 -6.55 -25.39
CA SER A 208 -8.14 -7.85 -25.94
C SER A 208 -7.60 -9.00 -25.06
N ARG A 209 -8.29 -10.14 -25.08
CA ARG A 209 -7.81 -11.37 -24.42
C ARG A 209 -6.43 -11.81 -24.94
N ASP A 210 -6.15 -11.55 -26.21
CA ASP A 210 -4.84 -11.87 -26.79
C ASP A 210 -3.74 -10.92 -26.30
N ALA A 211 -4.05 -9.65 -26.00
CA ALA A 211 -3.13 -8.76 -25.31
C ALA A 211 -2.78 -9.29 -23.90
N VAL A 212 -3.77 -9.82 -23.16
CA VAL A 212 -3.53 -10.47 -21.86
C VAL A 212 -2.62 -11.68 -22.00
N LYS A 213 -2.87 -12.57 -22.98
CA LYS A 213 -1.99 -13.73 -23.26
C LYS A 213 -0.57 -13.30 -23.64
N GLN A 214 -0.42 -12.28 -24.48
CA GLN A 214 0.89 -11.77 -24.86
C GLN A 214 1.64 -11.20 -23.66
N CYS A 215 0.94 -10.49 -22.78
CA CYS A 215 1.50 -9.99 -21.53
C CYS A 215 1.95 -11.12 -20.60
N TRP A 216 1.19 -12.21 -20.48
CA TRP A 216 1.61 -13.39 -19.72
C TRP A 216 2.92 -13.98 -20.24
N ARG A 217 3.14 -13.99 -21.56
CA ARG A 217 4.42 -14.43 -22.14
C ARG A 217 5.58 -13.54 -21.67
N GLY A 218 5.41 -12.23 -21.70
CA GLY A 218 6.39 -11.27 -21.17
C GLY A 218 6.70 -11.49 -19.70
N ILE A 219 5.65 -11.66 -18.88
CA ILE A 219 5.77 -11.98 -17.45
C ILE A 219 6.60 -13.25 -17.22
N TYR A 220 6.32 -14.33 -17.96
CA TYR A 220 7.08 -15.57 -17.81
C TYR A 220 8.53 -15.43 -18.25
N THR A 221 8.79 -14.68 -19.33
CA THR A 221 10.16 -14.37 -19.77
C THR A 221 10.92 -13.61 -18.69
N HIS A 222 10.35 -12.51 -18.17
CA HIS A 222 10.97 -11.73 -17.09
C HIS A 222 11.22 -12.56 -15.82
N ALA A 223 10.28 -13.43 -15.44
CA ALA A 223 10.46 -14.31 -14.29
C ALA A 223 11.61 -15.30 -14.48
N ALA A 224 11.71 -15.91 -15.67
CA ALA A 224 12.77 -16.86 -16.00
C ALA A 224 14.16 -16.21 -16.12
N GLU A 225 14.23 -14.99 -16.66
CA GLU A 225 15.49 -14.22 -16.78
C GLU A 225 15.99 -13.73 -15.42
N MET A 226 15.10 -13.21 -14.58
CA MET A 226 15.49 -12.62 -13.28
C MET A 226 15.73 -13.66 -12.18
N VAL A 227 15.15 -14.85 -12.33
CA VAL A 227 15.32 -15.97 -11.38
C VAL A 227 15.60 -17.25 -12.19
N PRO A 228 16.88 -17.56 -12.47
CA PRO A 228 17.24 -18.77 -13.19
C PRO A 228 16.67 -20.04 -12.53
N GLY A 229 16.07 -20.91 -13.32
CA GLY A 229 15.44 -22.15 -12.83
C GLY A 229 14.07 -21.97 -12.15
N PHE A 230 13.47 -20.77 -12.18
CA PHE A 230 12.20 -20.48 -11.50
C PHE A 230 11.05 -21.44 -11.85
N PHE A 231 11.00 -21.92 -13.09
CA PHE A 231 9.98 -22.88 -13.54
C PHE A 231 10.47 -24.34 -13.64
N GLY A 232 11.65 -24.65 -13.09
CA GLY A 232 12.30 -25.97 -13.19
C GLY A 232 13.11 -26.17 -14.49
N THR A 233 14.12 -27.05 -14.43
CA THR A 233 14.92 -27.50 -15.58
C THR A 233 14.21 -28.64 -16.33
N SER A 234 14.31 -28.65 -17.66
CA SER A 234 13.39 -29.34 -18.57
C SER A 234 13.55 -30.87 -18.72
N GLU A 235 13.98 -31.61 -17.70
CA GLU A 235 14.28 -33.04 -17.87
C GLU A 235 13.06 -33.97 -17.79
N ASN A 236 11.88 -33.49 -17.37
CA ASN A 236 10.64 -34.29 -17.32
C ASN A 236 9.43 -33.52 -17.88
N ALA A 237 9.54 -32.90 -19.05
CA ALA A 237 8.49 -32.02 -19.57
C ALA A 237 7.22 -32.78 -20.04
N PRO A 238 6.07 -32.67 -19.36
CA PRO A 238 4.78 -33.12 -19.89
C PRO A 238 4.15 -32.00 -20.75
N ASP A 239 3.27 -32.42 -21.65
CA ASP A 239 2.42 -31.68 -22.61
C ASP A 239 2.48 -30.12 -22.60
N PRO A 240 2.85 -29.47 -23.73
CA PRO A 240 2.92 -28.00 -23.87
C PRO A 240 1.63 -27.25 -23.56
N THR A 241 0.46 -27.89 -23.61
CA THR A 241 -0.84 -27.27 -23.26
C THR A 241 -1.02 -27.05 -21.75
N ARG A 242 -0.32 -27.82 -20.90
CA ARG A 242 -0.38 -27.71 -19.42
C ARG A 242 0.57 -26.68 -18.82
N ARG A 243 1.56 -26.19 -19.59
CA ARG A 243 2.58 -25.25 -19.12
C ARG A 243 2.02 -23.87 -18.71
N GLY A 244 0.99 -23.37 -19.38
CA GLY A 244 0.44 -22.04 -19.10
C GLY A 244 -0.20 -21.94 -17.70
N PRO A 245 -1.17 -22.80 -17.38
CA PRO A 245 -1.81 -22.84 -16.07
C PRO A 245 -0.82 -23.12 -14.92
N GLU A 246 0.13 -24.03 -15.13
CA GLU A 246 1.10 -24.39 -14.10
C GLU A 246 2.13 -23.28 -13.83
N LYS A 247 2.68 -22.65 -14.88
CA LYS A 247 3.55 -21.47 -14.73
C LYS A 247 2.84 -20.32 -14.02
N ARG A 248 1.57 -20.06 -14.37
CA ARG A 248 0.75 -19.07 -13.68
C ARG A 248 0.61 -19.40 -12.20
N ARG A 249 0.29 -20.66 -11.86
CA ARG A 249 0.14 -21.10 -10.46
C ARG A 249 1.44 -20.92 -9.67
N ILE A 250 2.57 -21.36 -10.21
CA ILE A 250 3.90 -21.23 -9.58
C ILE A 250 4.23 -19.75 -9.35
N LEU A 251 4.04 -18.92 -10.38
CA LEU A 251 4.32 -17.49 -10.29
C LEU A 251 3.43 -16.78 -9.26
N LEU A 252 2.13 -17.05 -9.27
CA LEU A 252 1.19 -16.45 -8.32
C LEU A 252 1.47 -16.90 -6.89
N ALA A 253 1.84 -18.17 -6.68
CA ALA A 253 2.26 -18.66 -5.36
C ALA A 253 3.51 -17.92 -4.88
N HIS A 254 4.55 -17.83 -5.73
CA HIS A 254 5.77 -17.11 -5.37
C HIS A 254 5.52 -15.65 -5.02
N ILE A 255 4.68 -14.96 -5.79
CA ILE A 255 4.36 -13.55 -5.52
C ILE A 255 3.56 -13.44 -4.23
N ARG A 256 2.60 -14.31 -3.94
CA ARG A 256 1.89 -14.30 -2.63
C ARG A 256 2.84 -14.46 -1.45
N ASP A 257 3.86 -15.29 -1.59
CA ASP A 257 4.85 -15.51 -0.54
C ASP A 257 5.86 -14.35 -0.39
N ASN A 258 5.92 -13.42 -1.36
CA ASN A 258 6.93 -12.37 -1.48
C ASN A 258 6.37 -10.96 -1.76
N ILE A 259 5.07 -10.80 -1.59
CA ILE A 259 4.40 -9.50 -1.52
C ILE A 259 4.87 -8.77 -0.25
#